data_AF-A0A0S7WNC2-F1
#
_entry.id   AF-A0A0S7WNC2-F1
#
_cell.length_a   1.000
_cell.length_b   1.000
_cell.length_c   1.000
_cell.angle_alpha   90.00
_cell.angle_beta   90.00
_cell.angle_gamma   90.00
#
_symmetry.space_group_name_H-M   'P 1'
#
loop_
_entity.id
_entity.type
_entity.pdbx_description
1 polymer ?
#
loop_
_entity_poly.entity_id
_entity_poly.type
_entity_poly.pdbx_seq_one_letter_code
_entity_poly.pdbx_strand_id
1 'polypeptide(L)'
;RDRKLVVIDEIGKMELFSPYFKEVVLEAINNEKRVLGTIMLFSHPWADQIKRHHNVVTITVTRTNHQEVLEQVLQWLDSSINDG
;
A
#
# COMPACT_ATOMS: atom_id res chain seq x y z
N ARG A 1 19.64 10.28 -3.49
CA ARG A 1 19.66 8.83 -3.15
C ARG A 1 18.41 8.22 -3.76
N ASP A 2 18.57 7.14 -4.52
CA ASP A 2 17.51 6.49 -5.28
C ASP A 2 16.48 5.86 -4.33
N ARG A 3 15.28 6.46 -4.22
CA ARG A 3 14.22 5.97 -3.33
C ARG A 3 13.41 4.91 -4.06
N LYS A 4 13.66 3.65 -3.74
CA LYS A 4 12.91 2.53 -4.31
C LYS A 4 11.50 2.50 -3.71
N LEU A 5 10.55 3.14 -4.39
CA LEU A 5 9.11 2.99 -4.15
C LEU A 5 8.63 1.73 -4.88
N VAL A 6 7.94 0.85 -4.16
CA VAL A 6 7.19 -0.26 -4.75
C VAL A 6 5.76 0.19 -4.97
N VAL A 7 5.26 0.06 -6.21
CA VAL A 7 3.86 0.37 -6.56
C VAL A 7 3.13 -0.92 -6.89
N ILE A 8 1.98 -1.14 -6.27
CA ILE A 8 1.12 -2.32 -6.48
C ILE A 8 -0.30 -1.86 -6.80
N ASP A 9 -0.70 -2.00 -8.05
CA ASP A 9 -2.05 -1.72 -8.52
C ASP A 9 -2.60 -3.02 -9.11
N GLU A 10 -3.27 -3.93 -8.41
CA GLU A 10 -4.11 -3.93 -7.22
C GLU A 10 -3.80 -5.20 -6.41
N ILE A 11 -4.02 -5.21 -5.09
CA ILE A 11 -4.11 -6.44 -4.29
C ILE A 11 -5.57 -6.93 -4.35
N GLY A 12 -5.90 -7.55 -5.47
CA GLY A 12 -7.23 -8.01 -5.83
C GLY A 12 -7.41 -9.52 -5.64
N LYS A 13 -8.63 -10.03 -5.90
CA LYS A 13 -8.98 -11.43 -5.61
C LYS A 13 -8.15 -12.42 -6.43
N MET A 14 -7.78 -12.01 -7.65
CA MET A 14 -7.05 -12.85 -8.59
C MET A 14 -5.59 -13.03 -8.16
N GLU A 15 -4.98 -11.97 -7.67
CA GLU A 15 -3.59 -11.95 -7.23
C GLU A 15 -3.41 -12.82 -5.97
N LEU A 16 -4.44 -12.88 -5.10
CA LEU A 16 -4.43 -13.72 -3.91
C LEU A 16 -4.48 -15.24 -4.17
N PHE A 17 -4.63 -15.68 -5.43
CA PHE A 17 -4.41 -17.09 -5.77
C PHE A 17 -2.92 -17.45 -5.87
N SER A 18 -2.02 -16.47 -5.98
CA SER A 18 -0.58 -16.69 -6.02
C SER A 18 0.02 -16.62 -4.59
N PRO A 19 0.56 -17.73 -4.06
CA PRO A 19 1.29 -17.70 -2.79
C PRO A 19 2.53 -16.79 -2.88
N TYR A 20 3.22 -16.83 -4.01
CA TYR A 20 4.41 -16.00 -4.26
C TYR A 20 4.08 -14.50 -4.22
N PHE A 21 2.94 -14.09 -4.78
CA PHE A 21 2.51 -12.69 -4.70
C PHE A 21 2.32 -12.24 -3.25
N LYS A 22 1.69 -13.08 -2.41
CA LYS A 22 1.49 -12.78 -0.98
C LYS A 22 2.82 -12.62 -0.25
N GLU A 23 3.76 -13.51 -0.51
CA GLU A 23 5.10 -13.46 0.09
C GLU A 23 5.83 -12.17 -0.27
N VAL A 24 5.85 -11.81 -1.56
CA VAL A 24 6.50 -10.59 -2.04
C VAL A 24 5.84 -9.33 -1.47
N VAL A 25 4.50 -9.30 -1.35
CA VAL A 25 3.80 -8.17 -0.70
C VAL A 25 4.19 -8.03 0.76
N LEU A 26 4.22 -9.14 1.52
CA LEU A 26 4.62 -9.13 2.92
C LEU A 26 6.08 -8.72 3.10
N GLU A 27 6.97 -9.22 2.25
CA GLU A 27 8.38 -8.83 2.23
C GLU A 27 8.52 -7.33 1.93
N ALA A 28 7.77 -6.80 0.97
CA ALA A 28 7.80 -5.38 0.63
C ALA A 28 7.35 -4.49 1.81
N ILE A 29 6.29 -4.90 2.52
CA ILE A 29 5.73 -4.16 3.68
C ILE A 29 6.66 -4.23 4.91
N ASN A 30 7.40 -5.33 5.09
CA ASN A 30 8.26 -5.54 6.24
C ASN A 30 9.69 -5.00 6.07
N ASN A 31 10.09 -4.66 4.86
CA ASN A 31 11.40 -4.09 4.56
C ASN A 31 11.40 -2.55 4.66
N GLU A 32 12.58 -1.94 4.64
CA GLU A 32 12.76 -0.47 4.64
C GLU A 32 12.29 0.24 3.35
N LYS A 33 11.65 -0.49 2.42
CA LYS A 33 11.14 0.09 1.17
C LYS A 33 9.76 0.68 1.40
N ARG A 34 9.50 1.80 0.74
CA ARG A 34 8.15 2.38 0.73
C ARG A 34 7.27 1.60 -0.23
N VAL A 35 6.05 1.32 0.19
CA VAL A 35 5.05 0.62 -0.62
C VAL A 35 3.82 1.50 -0.74
N LEU A 36 3.37 1.72 -1.98
CA LEU A 36 2.08 2.31 -2.29
C LEU A 36 1.27 1.29 -3.08
N GLY A 37 0.04 1.03 -2.66
CA GLY A 37 -0.81 0.14 -3.44
C GLY A 37 -2.28 0.27 -3.15
N THR A 38 -3.06 -0.28 -4.07
CA THR A 38 -4.52 -0.43 -3.92
C THR A 38 -4.81 -1.85 -3.42
N ILE A 39 -5.85 -2.00 -2.62
CA ILE A 39 -6.27 -3.29 -2.07
C ILE A 39 -7.78 -3.39 -2.13
N MET A 40 -8.27 -4.59 -2.42
CA MET A 40 -9.70 -4.86 -2.51
C MET A 40 -10.48 -4.32 -1.30
N LEU A 41 -11.64 -3.71 -1.56
CA LEU A 41 -12.51 -3.21 -0.50
C LEU A 41 -13.14 -4.35 0.31
N PHE A 42 -13.61 -5.39 -0.38
CA PHE A 42 -14.25 -6.55 0.24
C PHE A 42 -13.31 -7.28 1.22
N SER A 43 -13.90 -7.88 2.25
CA SER A 43 -13.16 -8.67 3.24
C SER A 43 -12.62 -9.94 2.59
N HIS A 44 -11.34 -10.19 2.82
CA HIS A 44 -10.67 -11.44 2.53
C HIS A 44 -9.66 -11.68 3.64
N PRO A 45 -9.60 -12.87 4.28
CA PRO A 45 -8.81 -13.08 5.49
C PRO A 45 -7.36 -12.59 5.39
N TRP A 46 -6.71 -12.86 4.25
CA TRP A 46 -5.34 -12.39 4.01
C TRP A 46 -5.24 -10.88 3.72
N ALA A 47 -6.17 -10.31 2.93
CA ALA A 47 -6.16 -8.88 2.64
C ALA A 47 -6.43 -8.07 3.92
N ASP A 48 -7.29 -8.58 4.79
CA ASP A 48 -7.61 -7.95 6.06
C ASP A 48 -6.43 -7.99 7.05
N GLN A 49 -5.51 -8.96 6.91
CA GLN A 49 -4.24 -8.93 7.66
C GLN A 49 -3.35 -7.78 7.19
N ILE A 50 -3.27 -7.55 5.87
CA ILE A 50 -2.53 -6.40 5.31
C ILE A 50 -3.12 -5.07 5.79
N LYS A 51 -4.46 -4.92 5.72
CA LYS A 51 -5.15 -3.71 6.18
C LYS A 51 -4.92 -3.38 7.66
N ARG A 52 -4.70 -4.41 8.49
CA ARG A 52 -4.47 -4.28 9.95
C ARG A 52 -2.99 -4.29 10.33
N HIS A 53 -2.08 -4.40 9.36
CA HIS A 53 -0.65 -4.48 9.61
C HIS A 53 -0.13 -3.16 10.20
N HIS A 54 0.74 -3.23 11.22
CA HIS A 54 1.20 -2.03 11.96
C HIS A 54 2.01 -1.05 11.09
N ASN A 55 2.64 -1.53 10.01
CA ASN A 55 3.35 -0.70 9.02
C ASN A 55 2.46 -0.18 7.89
N VAL A 56 1.15 -0.46 7.90
CA VAL A 56 0.24 -0.11 6.81
C VAL A 56 -0.77 0.92 7.29
N VAL A 57 -0.87 2.02 6.56
CA VAL A 57 -1.99 2.97 6.68
C VAL A 57 -2.96 2.69 5.54
N THR A 58 -4.20 2.34 5.89
CA THR A 58 -5.27 2.10 4.90
C THR A 58 -6.20 3.30 4.83
N ILE A 59 -6.39 3.86 3.64
CA ILE A 59 -7.31 4.97 3.39
C ILE A 59 -8.42 4.46 2.48
N THR A 60 -9.69 4.59 2.90
CA THR A 60 -10.82 4.29 2.01
C THR A 60 -11.07 5.47 1.09
N VAL A 61 -10.93 5.23 -0.22
CA VAL A 61 -11.17 6.25 -1.25
C VAL A 61 -12.63 6.21 -1.69
N THR A 62 -13.24 7.39 -1.75
CA THR A 62 -14.61 7.65 -2.19
C THR A 62 -14.58 8.72 -3.28
N ARG A 63 -15.71 8.91 -3.97
CA ARG A 63 -15.84 9.98 -4.97
C ARG A 63 -15.64 11.38 -4.37
N THR A 64 -15.93 11.57 -3.09
CA THR A 64 -15.86 12.89 -2.45
C THR A 64 -14.50 13.20 -1.83
N ASN A 65 -13.70 12.18 -1.47
CA ASN A 65 -12.40 12.39 -0.83
C ASN A 65 -11.19 12.13 -1.74
N HIS A 66 -11.39 11.68 -2.99
CA HIS A 66 -10.28 11.28 -3.87
C HIS A 66 -9.20 12.35 -4.05
N GLN A 67 -9.59 13.63 -4.13
CA GLN A 67 -8.65 14.74 -4.26
C GLN A 67 -7.82 14.95 -2.99
N GLU A 68 -8.45 14.85 -1.81
CA GLU A 68 -7.76 14.95 -0.53
C GLU A 68 -6.79 13.77 -0.33
N VAL A 69 -7.20 12.56 -0.71
CA VAL A 69 -6.33 11.37 -0.64
C VAL A 69 -5.13 11.53 -1.57
N LEU A 70 -5.32 12.08 -2.78
CA LEU A 70 -4.23 12.38 -3.69
C LEU A 70 -3.21 13.33 -3.04
N GLU A 71 -3.67 14.40 -2.41
CA GLU A 71 -2.81 15.35 -1.70
C GLU A 71 -2.05 14.67 -0.54
N GLN A 72 -2.71 13.84 0.26
CA GLN A 72 -2.06 13.07 1.34
C GLN A 72 -0.99 12.12 0.80
N VAL A 73 -1.24 11.43 -0.32
CA VAL A 73 -0.27 10.54 -0.95
C VAL A 73 0.93 11.31 -1.49
N LEU A 74 0.70 12.45 -2.15
CA LEU A 74 1.79 13.31 -2.64
C LEU A 74 2.65 13.86 -1.49
N GLN A 75 2.01 14.35 -0.42
CA GLN A 75 2.72 14.81 0.78
C GLN A 75 3.53 13.68 1.42
N TRP A 76 2.96 12.48 1.53
CA TRP A 76 3.67 11.31 2.02
C TRP A 76 4.87 10.99 1.12
N LEU A 77 4.71 11.01 -0.21
CA LEU A 77 5.81 10.82 -1.16
C LEU A 77 6.95 11.83 -0.93
N ASP A 78 6.60 13.10 -0.73
CA ASP A 78 7.56 14.19 -0.52
C ASP A 78 8.18 14.22 0.89
N SER A 79 7.48 13.77 1.94
CA SER A 79 7.98 13.84 3.33
C SER A 79 9.29 13.09 3.54
N SER A 80 9.53 12.08 2.71
CA SER A 80 10.81 11.37 2.70
C SER A 80 12.02 12.27 2.36
N ILE A 81 11.82 13.46 1.75
CA ILE A 81 12.86 14.41 1.34
C ILE A 81 13.61 15.02 2.54
N ASN A 82 12.99 15.11 3.72
CA ASN A 82 13.50 15.90 4.85
C ASN A 82 14.16 15.11 6.00
N ASP A 83 14.26 13.78 5.92
CA ASP A 83 15.00 12.96 6.90
C ASP A 83 16.50 12.82 6.53
N GLY A 84 17.10 13.91 6.05
CA GLY A 84 18.50 14.00 5.62
C GLY A 84 19.33 14.88 6.53
#